data_AF-A0AAD2ZSS1-F1
#
_entry.id   AF-A0AAD2ZSS1-F1
#
_cell.length_a   1.000
_cell.length_b   1.000
_cell.length_c   1.000
_cell.angle_alpha   90.00
_cell.angle_beta   90.00
_cell.angle_gamma   90.00
#
_symmetry.space_group_name_H-M   'P 1'
#
loop_
_entity.id
_entity.type
_entity.pdbx_description
1 polymer ?
#
loop_
_entity_poly.entity_id
_entity_poly.type
_entity_poly.pdbx_seq_one_letter_code
_entity_poly.pdbx_strand_id
1 'polypeptide(L)' 'AWIKLHPGHSATVEELQGWCKARIAHFKVPRYIRFVDEYPMTVTGKVQKFRMREISVVEFMVGSTE' A
#
# COMPACT_ATOMS: atom_id res chain seq x y z
N ALA A 1 1.14 3.29 -0.07
CA ALA A 1 0.28 2.75 -1.13
C ALA A 1 -0.23 1.39 -0.71
N TRP A 2 -1.47 1.07 -1.06
CA TRP A 2 -2.06 -0.26 -0.84
C TRP A 2 -2.25 -0.91 -2.20
N ILE A 3 -1.79 -2.14 -2.35
CA ILE A 3 -1.70 -2.82 -3.65
C ILE A 3 -2.29 -4.21 -3.51
N LYS A 4 -3.28 -4.51 -4.35
CA LYS A 4 -3.78 -5.86 -4.56
C LYS A 4 -3.25 -6.37 -5.88
N LEU A 5 -2.48 -7.46 -5.83
CA LEU A 5 -1.98 -8.11 -7.03
C LEU A 5 -3.08 -8.98 -7.65
N HIS A 6 -2.99 -9.17 -8.97
CA HIS A 6 -3.81 -10.16 -9.64
C HIS A 6 -3.36 -11.56 -9.25
N PRO A 7 -4.27 -12.56 -9.26
CA PRO A 7 -3.90 -13.94 -8.98
C PRO A 7 -2.78 -14.40 -9.91
N GLY A 8 -1.82 -15.13 -9.35
CA GLY A 8 -0.62 -15.61 -10.06
C GLY A 8 0.45 -14.54 -10.34
N HIS A 9 0.27 -13.31 -9.87
CA HIS A 9 1.27 -12.24 -10.02
C HIS A 9 1.96 -11.95 -8.69
N SER A 10 3.26 -11.70 -8.77
CA SER A 10 4.10 -11.26 -7.66
C SER A 10 4.84 -9.98 -8.06
N ALA A 11 5.03 -9.08 -7.10
CA ALA A 11 5.88 -7.91 -7.28
C ALA A 11 6.52 -7.55 -5.93
N THR A 12 7.76 -7.08 -5.98
CA THR A 12 8.45 -6.56 -4.80
C THR A 12 8.19 -5.07 -4.60
N VAL A 13 8.45 -4.59 -3.39
CA VAL A 13 8.35 -3.15 -3.08
C VAL A 13 9.34 -2.34 -3.94
N GLU A 14 10.55 -2.85 -4.12
CA GLU A 14 11.61 -2.19 -4.89
C GLU A 14 11.25 -2.07 -6.37
N GLU A 15 10.70 -3.13 -6.98
CA GLU A 15 10.23 -3.10 -8.37
C GLU A 15 9.17 -2.03 -8.57
N LEU A 16 8.18 -1.95 -7.67
CA LEU A 16 7.10 -0.98 -7.78
C LEU A 16 7.57 0.46 -7.52
N GLN A 17 8.49 0.64 -6.57
CA GLN A 17 9.11 1.94 -6.33
C GLN A 17 9.98 2.38 -7.51
N GLY A 18 10.79 1.48 -8.08
CA GLY A 18 11.60 1.73 -9.27
C GLY A 18 10.73 2.08 -10.47
N TRP A 19 9.63 1.34 -10.66
CA TRP A 19 8.64 1.60 -11.70
C TRP A 19 8.01 2.99 -11.56
N CYS A 20 7.68 3.41 -10.34
CA CYS A 20 7.18 4.76 -10.04
C CYS A 20 8.27 5.83 -10.28
N LYS A 21 9.49 5.64 -9.74
CA LYS A 21 10.60 6.60 -9.86
C LYS A 21 10.92 6.93 -11.32
N ALA A 22 10.80 5.97 -12.22
CA ALA A 22 11.04 6.17 -13.65
C ALA A 22 9.91 6.95 -14.37
N ARG A 23 8.71 7.06 -13.79
CA ARG A 23 7.49 7.56 -14.46
C ARG A 23 6.87 8.80 -13.82
N ILE A 24 7.09 9.02 -12.53
CA ILE A 24 6.51 10.13 -11.77
C ILE A 24 7.58 10.86 -10.96
N ALA A 25 7.29 12.12 -10.61
CA ALA A 25 8.18 12.92 -9.78
C ALA A 25 8.46 12.23 -8.42
N HIS A 26 9.69 12.35 -7.92
CA HIS A 26 10.18 11.64 -6.75
C HIS A 26 9.27 11.77 -5.51
N PHE A 27 8.70 12.96 -5.28
CA PHE A 27 7.80 13.21 -4.13
C PHE A 27 6.45 12.49 -4.22
N LYS A 28 6.08 11.98 -5.39
CA LYS A 28 4.87 11.17 -5.60
C LYS A 28 5.12 9.67 -5.46
N VAL A 29 6.38 9.25 -5.34
CA VAL A 29 6.74 7.84 -5.15
C VAL A 29 6.35 7.42 -3.73
N PRO A 30 5.55 6.35 -3.57
CA PRO A 30 5.11 5.91 -2.25
C PRO A 30 6.28 5.37 -1.43
N ARG A 31 6.52 5.95 -0.26
CA ARG A 31 7.55 5.49 0.69
C ARG A 31 7.23 4.11 1.28
N TYR A 32 5.97 3.89 1.65
CA TYR A 32 5.49 2.62 2.19
C TYR A 32 4.52 1.96 1.21
N ILE A 33 4.72 0.68 0.94
CA ILE A 33 3.84 -0.14 0.11
C ILE A 33 3.35 -1.31 0.95
N ARG A 34 2.03 -1.53 0.96
CA ARG A 34 1.38 -2.66 1.62
C ARG A 34 0.69 -3.51 0.56
N PHE A 35 1.03 -4.80 0.50
CA PHE A 35 0.29 -5.76 -0.30
C PHE A 35 -0.89 -6.31 0.50
N VAL A 36 -2.05 -6.43 -0.14
CA VAL A 36 -3.28 -6.95 0.47
C VAL A 36 -4.05 -7.82 -0.49
N ASP A 37 -4.70 -8.86 0.02
CA ASP A 37 -5.68 -9.64 -0.74
C ASP A 37 -7.01 -8.90 -0.91
N GLU A 38 -7.36 -8.03 0.05
CA GLU A 38 -8.59 -7.26 0.03
C GLU A 38 -8.42 -5.88 0.68
N TYR A 39 -9.17 -4.90 0.16
CA TYR A 39 -9.26 -3.57 0.76
C TYR A 39 -10.31 -3.57 1.86
N PRO A 40 -10.17 -2.78 2.94
CA PRO A 40 -11.28 -2.60 3.87
C PRO A 40 -12.44 -1.92 3.14
N MET A 41 -13.55 -2.62 3.01
CA MET A 41 -14.75 -2.16 2.30
C MET A 41 -15.93 -1.97 3.25
N THR A 42 -16.86 -1.09 2.89
CA THR A 42 -18.21 -1.09 3.45
C THR A 42 -18.99 -2.30 2.98
N VAL A 43 -20.13 -2.58 3.62
CA VAL A 43 -21.09 -3.62 3.17
C VAL A 43 -21.55 -3.39 1.72
N THR A 44 -21.56 -2.15 1.27
CA THR A 44 -21.89 -1.74 -0.11
C THR A 44 -20.69 -1.70 -1.06
N GLY A 45 -19.51 -2.20 -0.64
CA GLY A 45 -18.33 -2.31 -1.49
C GLY A 45 -17.54 -1.00 -1.70
N LYS A 46 -17.69 0.01 -0.83
CA LYS A 46 -16.89 1.23 -0.91
C LYS A 46 -15.63 1.12 -0.07
N VAL A 47 -14.48 1.50 -0.63
CA VAL A 47 -13.19 1.50 0.10
C VAL A 47 -13.25 2.46 1.27
N GLN A 48 -12.93 1.95 2.46
CA GLN A 48 -12.84 2.72 3.70
C GLN A 48 -11.43 3.30 3.88
N LYS A 49 -11.15 4.42 3.21
CA LYS A 49 -9.84 5.10 3.25
C LYS A 49 -9.37 5.46 4.67
N PHE A 50 -10.30 5.77 5.58
CA PHE A 50 -9.98 6.09 6.97
C PHE A 50 -9.37 4.88 7.68
N ARG A 51 -9.96 3.69 7.54
CA ARG A 51 -9.41 2.44 8.10
C ARG A 51 -8.05 2.10 7.52
N MET A 52 -7.88 2.28 6.21
CA MET A 52 -6.56 2.09 5.58
C MET A 52 -5.50 2.98 6.22
N ARG A 53 -5.86 4.23 6.56
CA ARG A 53 -4.97 5.16 7.25
C ARG A 53 -4.67 4.70 8.67
N GLU A 54 -5.67 4.32 9.45
CA GLU A 54 -5.50 3.81 10.82
C GLU A 54 -4.59 2.59 10.85
N ILE A 55 -4.85 1.60 10.00
CA ILE A 55 -4.01 0.40 9.88
C ILE A 55 -2.58 0.78 9.49
N SER A 56 -2.40 1.66 8.51
CA SER A 56 -1.06 2.10 8.10
C SER A 56 -0.33 2.83 9.23
N VAL A 57 -1.03 3.65 10.01
CA VAL A 57 -0.45 4.35 11.18
C VAL A 57 0.01 3.34 12.21
N VAL A 58 -0.84 2.38 12.58
CA VAL A 58 -0.48 1.35 13.58
C VAL A 58 0.74 0.55 13.10
N GLU A 59 0.71 0.04 11.88
CA GLU A 59 1.76 -0.86 11.38
C GLU A 59 3.11 -0.17 11.21
N PHE A 60 3.11 1.08 10.72
CA PHE A 60 4.36 1.80 10.43
C PHE A 60 4.83 2.73 11.57
N MET A 61 3.98 3.08 12.53
CA MET A 61 4.42 3.85 13.71
C MET A 61 4.73 2.97 14.92
N VAL A 62 4.09 1.80 15.08
CA VAL A 62 4.37 0.90 16.21
C VAL A 62 5.56 -0.03 15.92
N GLY A 63 5.86 -0.32 14.65
CA GLY A 63 7.00 -1.14 14.23
C GLY A 63 8.38 -0.45 14.24
N SER A 64 8.55 0.70 14.91
CA SER A 64 9.88 1.30 15.16
C SER A 64 10.50 0.89 16.50
N THR A 65 9.94 -0.13 17.15
CA THR A 65 10.45 -0.71 18.39
C THR A 65 10.67 -2.21 18.22
N GLU A 66 11.57 -2.61 17.31
CA GLU A 66 12.29 -3.90 17.36
C GLU A 66 13.70 -3.71 16.80
#